data_AF-A0A962Z501-F1
#
_entry.id   AF-A0A962Z501-F1
#
_cell.length_a   1.000
_cell.length_b   1.000
_cell.length_c   1.000
_cell.angle_alpha   90.00
_cell.angle_beta   90.00
_cell.angle_gamma   90.00
#
_symmetry.space_group_name_H-M   'P 1'
#
loop_
_entity.id
_entity.type
_entity.pdbx_description
1 polymer ?
#
loop_
_entity_poly.entity_id
_entity_poly.type
_entity_poly.pdbx_seq_one_letter_code
_entity_poly.pdbx_strand_id
1 'polypeptide(L)' 'MIARRFYLTLLCLIAASAAFAAPVDFVLPDLDGKQRRLSEFRGKWVLVNYWATWCPPCL' A
#
# COMPACT_ATOMS: atom_id res chain seq x y z
N MET A 1 -2.07 8.98 39.86
CA MET A 1 -2.63 7.90 39.01
C MET A 1 -3.50 8.40 37.84
N ILE A 2 -4.21 9.53 37.95
CA ILE A 2 -5.05 10.09 36.87
C ILE A 2 -4.23 10.64 35.67
N ALA A 3 -3.11 11.33 35.95
CA ALA A 3 -2.28 11.97 34.92
C ALA A 3 -1.61 10.97 33.97
N ARG A 4 -1.21 9.80 34.46
CA ARG A 4 -0.61 8.73 33.65
C ARG A 4 -1.62 8.13 32.66
N ARG A 5 -2.90 8.06 33.05
CA ARG A 5 -3.99 7.62 32.15
C ARG A 5 -4.25 8.65 31.05
N PHE A 6 -4.32 9.94 31.40
CA PHE A 6 -4.45 11.02 30.42
C PHE A 6 -3.27 11.10 29.44
N TYR A 7 -2.04 10.89 29.92
CA TYR A 7 -0.84 10.88 29.08
C TYR A 7 -0.83 9.68 28.10
N LEU A 8 -1.24 8.51 28.58
CA LEU A 8 -1.34 7.29 27.75
C LEU A 8 -2.44 7.42 26.69
N THR A 9 -3.58 7.99 27.03
CA THR A 9 -4.66 8.24 26.05
C THR A 9 -4.24 9.28 25.00
N LEU A 10 -3.57 10.35 25.42
CA LEU A 10 -3.07 11.39 24.51
C LEU A 10 -2.00 10.85 23.56
N LEU A 11 -1.07 10.04 24.06
CA LEU A 11 -0.04 9.38 23.26
C LEU A 11 -0.64 8.45 22.19
N CYS A 12 -1.68 7.70 22.54
CA CYS A 12 -2.36 6.79 21.61
C CYS A 12 -3.09 7.54 20.48
N LEU A 13 -3.74 8.67 20.81
CA LEU A 13 -4.37 9.56 19.83
C LEU A 13 -3.36 10.16 18.84
N ILE A 14 -2.14 10.50 19.29
CA ILE A 14 -1.07 11.02 18.43
C ILE A 14 -0.47 9.91 17.56
N ALA A 15 -0.34 8.68 18.07
CA ALA A 15 0.19 7.56 17.29
C ALA A 15 -0.76 7.12 16.16
N ALA A 16 -2.07 7.20 16.38
CA ALA A 16 -3.08 6.82 15.39
C ALA A 16 -3.09 7.70 14.12
N SER A 17 -2.66 8.97 14.23
CA SER A 17 -2.61 9.89 13.08
C SER A 17 -1.39 9.69 12.16
N ALA A 18 -0.42 8.86 12.58
CA ALA A 18 0.79 8.58 11.80
C ALA A 18 0.66 7.37 10.84
N ALA A 19 -0.51 6.70 10.82
CA ALA A 19 -0.77 5.61 9.88
C ALA A 19 -1.12 6.15 8.47
N PHE A 20 -0.23 6.93 7.86
CA PHE A 20 -0.31 7.21 6.43
C PHE A 20 0.29 6.02 5.67
N ALA A 21 -0.54 5.33 4.90
CA ALA A 21 -0.05 4.33 3.96
C ALA A 21 0.95 5.00 3.01
N ALA A 22 2.16 4.43 2.90
CA ALA A 22 3.14 4.91 1.94
C ALA A 22 2.56 4.81 0.52
N PRO A 23 2.86 5.78 -0.37
CA PRO A 23 2.41 5.71 -1.76
C PRO A 23 2.97 4.45 -2.43
N VAL A 24 2.08 3.64 -2.99
CA VAL A 24 2.43 2.44 -3.74
C VAL A 24 2.91 2.86 -5.13
N ASP A 25 4.23 2.80 -5.37
CA ASP A 25 4.82 3.06 -6.69
C ASP A 25 5.98 2.09 -6.99
N PHE A 26 5.63 0.82 -7.20
CA PHE A 26 6.61 -0.22 -7.51
C PHE A 26 7.08 -0.16 -8.97
N VAL A 27 8.23 -0.81 -9.21
CA VAL A 27 8.81 -1.04 -10.54
C VAL A 27 8.85 -2.53 -10.80
N LEU A 28 8.29 -2.96 -11.93
CA LEU A 28 8.31 -4.36 -12.38
C LEU A 28 8.72 -4.44 -13.85
N PRO A 29 9.41 -5.52 -14.27
CA PRO A 29 9.64 -5.77 -15.68
C PRO A 29 8.33 -6.15 -16.37
N ASP A 30 8.11 -5.64 -17.58
CA ASP A 30 7.06 -6.15 -18.46
C ASP A 30 7.52 -7.40 -19.24
N LEU A 31 6.67 -7.88 -20.15
CA LEU A 31 6.92 -9.10 -20.93
C LEU A 31 8.12 -8.97 -21.88
N ASP A 32 8.51 -7.75 -22.24
CA ASP A 32 9.69 -7.47 -23.06
C ASP A 32 10.94 -7.22 -22.20
N GLY A 33 10.82 -7.38 -20.87
CA GLY A 33 11.89 -7.14 -19.91
C GLY A 33 12.14 -5.66 -19.61
N LYS A 34 11.31 -4.75 -20.10
CA LYS A 34 11.46 -3.31 -19.84
C LYS A 34 10.94 -3.00 -18.45
N GLN A 35 11.71 -2.22 -17.68
CA GLN A 35 11.27 -1.77 -16.37
C GLN A 35 10.15 -0.74 -16.49
N ARG A 36 9.00 -1.05 -15.87
CA ARG A 36 7.80 -0.20 -15.85
C ARG A 36 7.48 0.20 -14.42
N ARG A 37 7.12 1.47 -14.25
CA ARG A 37 6.71 2.05 -12.97
C ARG A 37 5.21 2.24 -12.93
N LEU A 38 4.56 1.95 -11.80
CA LEU A 38 3.11 2.08 -11.66
C LEU A 38 2.62 3.52 -11.94
N SER A 39 3.40 4.53 -11.54
CA SER A 39 3.06 5.94 -11.75
C SER A 39 3.00 6.37 -13.23
N GLU A 40 3.54 5.58 -14.17
CA GLU A 40 3.37 5.82 -15.61
C GLU A 40 1.90 5.76 -16.06
N PHE A 41 1.05 5.07 -15.30
CA PHE A 41 -0.36 4.84 -15.65
C PHE A 41 -1.32 5.81 -14.95
N ARG A 42 -0.82 6.82 -14.23
CA ARG A 42 -1.66 7.83 -13.58
C ARG A 42 -2.58 8.54 -14.58
N GLY A 43 -3.81 8.85 -14.14
CA GLY A 43 -4.84 9.46 -14.99
C GLY A 43 -5.57 8.47 -15.89
N LYS A 44 -5.27 7.16 -15.79
CA LYS A 44 -5.99 6.09 -16.47
C LYS A 44 -6.68 5.17 -15.46
N TRP A 45 -7.74 4.50 -15.90
CA TRP A 45 -8.27 3.35 -15.18
C TRP A 45 -7.26 2.19 -15.27
N VAL A 46 -6.84 1.67 -14.13
CA VAL A 46 -5.85 0.59 -14.03
C VAL A 46 -6.45 -0.55 -13.22
N LEU A 47 -6.48 -1.74 -13.81
CA LEU A 47 -6.82 -2.99 -13.12
C LEU A 47 -5.51 -3.73 -12.82
N VAL A 48 -5.26 -4.01 -11.54
CA VAL A 48 -4.13 -4.83 -11.10
C VAL A 48 -4.66 -6.22 -10.80
N ASN A 49 -4.17 -7.22 -11.53
CA ASN A 49 -4.51 -8.63 -11.32
C ASN A 49 -3.28 -9.40 -10.86
N TYR A 50 -3.35 -9.98 -9.66
CA TYR A 50 -2.28 -10.83 -9.12
C TYR A 50 -2.59 -12.29 -9.45
N TRP A 51 -1.74 -12.90 -10.27
CA TRP A 51 -1.90 -14.28 -10.73
C TRP A 51 -0.54 -14.97 -10.86
N ALA A 52 -0.56 -16.29 -10.97
CA ALA A 52 0.60 -17.10 -11.31
C ALA A 52 0.18 -18.27 -12.21
N THR A 53 1.14 -18.86 -12.91
CA THR A 53 0.91 -20.00 -13.83
C THR A 53 0.35 -21.24 -13.14
N TRP A 54 0.50 -21.32 -11.82
CA TRP A 54 0.04 -22.40 -10.96
C TRP A 54 -1.12 -21.99 -10.05
N CYS A 55 -1.64 -20.77 -10.19
CA CYS A 55 -2.85 -20.40 -9.47
C CYS A 55 -4.02 -21.23 -10.00
N PRO A 56 -4.85 -21.85 -9.13
CA PRO A 56 -6.14 -22.35 -9.56
C PRO A 56 -6.93 -21.20 -10.22
N PRO A 57 -7.80 -21.49 -11.21
CA PRO A 57 -8.56 -20.45 -11.87
C PRO A 57 -9.31 -19.63 -10.82
N CYS A 58 -9.02 -18.33 -10.78
CA CYS A 58 -9.75 -17.36 -9.99
C CYS A 58 -11.16 -17.25 -10.60
N LEU A 59 -12.10 -18.05 -10.09
CA LEU A 59 -13.53 -17.89 -10.34
C LEU A 59 -14.09 -16.81 -9.41
#